data_AF-A0A9E3D9D8-F1
#
_entry.id   AF-A0A9E3D9D8-F1
#
_cell.length_a   1.000
_cell.length_b   1.000
_cell.length_c   1.000
_cell.angle_alpha   90.00
_cell.angle_beta   90.00
_cell.angle_gamma   90.00
#
_symmetry.space_group_name_H-M   'P 1'
#
loop_
_entity.id
_entity.type
_entity.pdbx_description
1 polymer ?
#
loop_
_entity_poly.entity_id
_entity_poly.type
_entity_poly.pdbx_seq_one_letter_code
_entity_poly.pdbx_strand_id
1 'polypeptide(L)'
;MYAVLEKADCERRVELRSFLMRMRSTVRPEDVGLPQRSHRRVPGLRRQEVAELVGVSEDWYRWFESGRPISVSPKFLARLAEALRMTVFDQVALYRLAFPELYRADRAACMLHRVAAVSVN
;
A
#
# COMPACT_ATOMS: atom_id res chain seq x y z
N MET A 1 -25.09 11.29 -3.38
CA MET A 1 -24.73 9.94 -2.89
C MET A 1 -23.50 9.35 -3.60
N TYR A 2 -23.37 9.44 -4.93
CA TYR A 2 -22.18 8.94 -5.67
C TYR A 2 -20.88 9.75 -5.47
N ALA A 3 -20.96 11.09 -5.37
CA ALA A 3 -19.78 11.95 -5.20
C ALA A 3 -19.03 11.76 -3.86
N VAL A 4 -19.71 11.28 -2.82
CA VAL A 4 -19.09 11.05 -1.50
C VAL A 4 -18.22 9.79 -1.51
N LEU A 5 -18.64 8.74 -2.24
CA LEU A 5 -17.86 7.52 -2.40
C LEU A 5 -16.63 7.75 -3.31
N GLU A 6 -16.77 8.54 -4.38
CA GLU A 6 -15.64 8.91 -5.24
C GLU A 6 -14.58 9.75 -4.50
N LYS A 7 -15.01 10.68 -3.63
CA LYS A 7 -14.10 11.50 -2.82
C LYS A 7 -13.31 10.67 -1.82
N ALA A 8 -13.97 9.76 -1.10
CA ALA A 8 -13.27 8.87 -0.16
C ALA A 8 -12.25 7.97 -0.88
N ASP A 9 -12.55 7.56 -2.11
CA ASP A 9 -11.64 6.75 -2.91
C ASP A 9 -10.45 7.55 -3.48
N CYS A 10 -10.60 8.83 -3.80
CA CYS A 10 -9.47 9.65 -4.24
C CYS A 10 -8.54 10.01 -3.07
N GLU A 11 -9.09 10.35 -1.90
CA GLU A 11 -8.32 10.64 -0.67
C GLU A 11 -7.49 9.42 -0.25
N ARG A 12 -8.10 8.23 -0.22
CA ARG A 12 -7.39 6.97 0.05
C ARG A 12 -6.25 6.71 -0.93
N ARG A 13 -6.44 6.96 -2.22
CA ARG A 13 -5.39 6.75 -3.24
C ARG A 13 -4.22 7.72 -3.07
N VAL A 14 -4.51 8.97 -2.70
CA VAL A 14 -3.49 9.97 -2.35
C VAL A 14 -2.72 9.55 -1.10
N GLU A 15 -3.42 9.00 -0.10
CA GLU A 15 -2.81 8.46 1.11
C GLU A 15 -1.90 7.26 0.80
N LEU A 16 -2.39 6.30 -0.01
CA LEU A 16 -1.60 5.14 -0.47
C LEU A 16 -0.33 5.59 -1.19
N ARG A 17 -0.43 6.56 -2.11
CA ARG A 17 0.73 7.12 -2.81
C ARG A 17 1.74 7.73 -1.83
N SER A 18 1.27 8.55 -0.89
CA SER A 18 2.12 9.21 0.11
C SER A 18 2.80 8.20 1.02
N PHE A 19 2.08 7.16 1.43
CA PHE A 19 2.61 6.06 2.21
C PHE A 19 3.73 5.31 1.46
N LEU A 20 3.49 4.91 0.21
CA LEU A 20 4.50 4.23 -0.61
C LEU A 20 5.74 5.10 -0.85
N MET A 21 5.56 6.40 -1.09
CA MET A 21 6.67 7.34 -1.22
C MET A 21 7.51 7.42 0.06
N ARG A 22 6.86 7.48 1.23
CA ARG A 22 7.52 7.49 2.54
C ARG A 22 8.34 6.22 2.75
N MET A 23 7.72 5.04 2.58
CA MET A 23 8.42 3.76 2.81
C MET A 23 9.63 3.61 1.88
N ARG A 24 9.51 4.00 0.60
CA ARG A 24 10.63 3.99 -0.34
C ARG A 24 11.76 4.95 0.06
N SER A 25 11.43 6.09 0.67
CA SER A 25 12.44 7.05 1.13
C SER A 25 13.19 6.57 2.37
N THR A 26 12.59 5.69 3.16
CA THR A 26 13.17 5.13 4.39
C THR A 26 14.16 4.00 4.09
N VAL A 27 13.85 3.15 3.11
CA VAL A 27 14.70 1.99 2.78
C VAL A 27 15.88 2.43 1.94
N ARG A 28 17.09 2.07 2.39
CA ARG A 28 18.31 2.33 1.64
C ARG A 28 18.62 1.15 0.72
N PRO A 29 19.32 1.40 -0.41
CA PRO A 29 19.75 0.33 -1.32
C PRO A 29 20.62 -0.72 -0.64
N GLU A 30 21.45 -0.29 0.31
CA GLU A 30 22.31 -1.17 1.12
C GLU A 30 21.50 -2.17 1.96
N ASP A 31 20.33 -1.76 2.47
CA ASP A 31 19.46 -2.60 3.31
C ASP A 31 18.84 -3.79 2.57
N VAL A 32 18.84 -3.73 1.24
CA VAL A 32 18.28 -4.73 0.32
C VAL A 32 19.35 -5.40 -0.55
N GLY A 33 20.64 -5.19 -0.22
CA GLY A 33 21.76 -5.81 -0.92
C GLY A 33 22.06 -5.23 -2.31
N LEU A 34 21.52 -4.05 -2.63
CA LEU A 34 21.82 -3.37 -3.89
C LEU A 34 23.09 -2.50 -3.75
N PRO A 35 23.99 -2.52 -4.74
CA PRO A 35 25.19 -1.71 -4.69
C PRO A 35 24.83 -0.22 -4.71
N GLN A 36 25.45 0.54 -3.79
CA GLN A 36 25.30 1.97 -3.75
C GLN A 36 26.07 2.61 -4.91
N ARG A 37 25.46 2.68 -6.11
CA ARG A 37 26.04 3.41 -7.24
C ARG A 37 26.15 4.90 -6.89
N SER A 38 27.38 5.39 -6.84
CA SER A 38 27.78 6.76 -6.57
C SER A 38 27.11 7.73 -7.55
N HIS A 39 26.61 8.86 -7.03
CA HIS A 39 25.74 9.87 -7.68
C HIS A 39 24.23 9.58 -7.70
N ARG A 40 23.59 9.52 -6.53
CA ARG A 40 22.13 9.51 -6.40
C ARG A 40 21.59 10.93 -6.14
N ARG A 41 20.64 11.38 -6.96
CA ARG A 41 19.82 12.58 -6.70
C ARG A 41 18.70 12.34 -5.69
N VAL A 42 18.38 11.08 -5.39
CA VAL A 42 17.29 10.68 -4.49
C VAL A 42 17.90 9.89 -3.33
N PRO A 43 17.61 10.25 -2.06
CA PRO A 43 18.25 9.65 -0.89
C PRO A 43 17.79 8.21 -0.56
N GLY A 44 16.83 7.64 -1.29
CA GLY A 44 16.29 6.29 -1.05
C GLY A 44 16.24 5.41 -2.30
N LEU A 45 15.45 4.33 -2.23
CA LEU A 45 15.22 3.44 -3.37
C LEU A 45 14.57 4.16 -4.54
N ARG A 46 15.00 3.84 -5.76
CA ARG A 46 14.38 4.28 -7.01
C ARG A 46 13.20 3.38 -7.37
N ARG A 47 12.28 3.89 -8.21
CA ARG A 47 11.15 3.11 -8.74
C ARG A 47 11.61 1.80 -9.40
N GLN A 48 12.64 1.92 -10.22
CA GLN A 48 13.23 0.78 -10.95
C GLN A 48 13.76 -0.29 -9.99
N GLU A 49 14.44 0.12 -8.92
CA GLU A 49 15.01 -0.80 -7.93
C GLU A 49 13.91 -1.55 -7.17
N VAL A 50 12.83 -0.85 -6.78
CA VAL A 50 11.67 -1.52 -6.16
C VAL A 50 11.02 -2.51 -7.14
N ALA A 51 10.89 -2.12 -8.40
CA ALA A 51 10.31 -2.98 -9.42
C ALA A 51 11.16 -4.25 -9.63
N GLU A 52 12.48 -4.12 -9.65
CA GLU A 52 13.43 -5.24 -9.73
C GLU A 52 13.31 -6.18 -8.53
N LEU A 53 13.29 -5.63 -7.30
CA LEU A 53 13.14 -6.43 -6.07
C LEU A 53 11.83 -7.23 -6.05
N VAL A 54 10.73 -6.63 -6.52
CA VAL A 54 9.42 -7.27 -6.52
C VAL A 54 9.20 -8.16 -7.75
N GLY A 55 9.98 -7.99 -8.82
CA GLY A 55 9.87 -8.74 -10.06
C GLY A 55 8.78 -8.21 -10.99
N VAL A 56 8.59 -6.89 -11.06
CA VAL A 56 7.65 -6.21 -11.97
C VAL A 56 8.37 -5.17 -12.83
N SER A 57 7.70 -4.63 -13.86
CA SER A 57 8.27 -3.55 -14.66
C SER A 57 8.24 -2.21 -13.90
N GLU A 58 9.21 -1.33 -14.18
CA GLU A 58 9.26 0.01 -13.58
C GLU A 58 7.98 0.81 -13.89
N ASP A 59 7.48 0.72 -15.13
CA ASP A 59 6.27 1.41 -15.55
C ASP A 59 5.04 0.92 -14.80
N TRP A 60 4.94 -0.38 -14.53
CA TRP A 60 3.87 -0.94 -13.70
C TRP A 60 3.94 -0.38 -12.27
N TYR A 61 5.14 -0.35 -11.67
CA TYR A 61 5.32 0.23 -10.34
C TYR A 61 5.00 1.73 -10.31
N ARG A 62 5.37 2.47 -11.36
CA ARG A 62 5.04 3.89 -11.51
C ARG A 62 3.54 4.11 -11.56
N TRP A 63 2.78 3.27 -12.27
CA TRP A 63 1.32 3.35 -12.32
C TRP A 63 0.67 2.99 -10.99
N PHE A 64 1.19 1.97 -10.31
CA PHE A 64 0.76 1.61 -8.97
C PHE A 64 0.98 2.76 -7.97
N GLU A 65 2.19 3.35 -7.94
CA GLU A 65 2.51 4.49 -7.08
C GLU A 65 1.68 5.73 -7.42
N SER A 66 1.25 5.88 -8.68
CA SER A 66 0.40 7.01 -9.10
C SER A 66 -1.03 6.95 -8.54
N GLY A 67 -1.41 5.84 -7.89
CA GLY A 67 -2.74 5.69 -7.29
C GLY A 67 -3.85 5.50 -8.33
N ARG A 68 -3.53 4.97 -9.51
CA ARG A 68 -4.55 4.63 -10.51
C ARG A 68 -5.43 3.47 -10.01
N PRO A 69 -6.68 3.37 -10.47
CA PRO A 69 -7.52 2.21 -10.16
C PRO A 69 -6.96 0.96 -10.86
N ILE A 70 -6.11 0.24 -10.15
CA ILE A 70 -5.59 -1.07 -10.59
C ILE A 70 -5.92 -2.12 -9.52
N SER A 71 -6.32 -3.30 -9.96
CA SER A 71 -6.46 -4.46 -9.08
C SER A 71 -5.07 -5.04 -8.84
N VAL A 72 -4.68 -5.15 -7.57
CA VAL A 72 -3.39 -5.70 -7.16
C VAL A 72 -3.58 -7.05 -6.49
N SER A 73 -2.65 -7.98 -6.69
CA SER A 73 -2.68 -9.27 -6.02
C SER A 73 -2.20 -9.14 -4.56
N PRO A 74 -2.81 -9.83 -3.59
CA PRO A 74 -2.29 -9.91 -2.23
C PRO A 74 -0.84 -10.43 -2.19
N LYS A 75 -0.49 -11.37 -3.08
CA LYS A 75 0.87 -11.91 -3.21
C LYS A 75 1.89 -10.84 -3.62
N PHE A 76 1.47 -9.90 -4.47
CA PHE A 76 2.32 -8.77 -4.85
C PHE A 76 2.55 -7.84 -3.66
N LEU A 77 1.51 -7.51 -2.88
CA LEU A 77 1.67 -6.67 -1.68
C LEU A 77 2.57 -7.32 -0.62
N ALA A 78 2.51 -8.64 -0.46
CA ALA A 78 3.42 -9.37 0.42
C ALA A 78 4.88 -9.22 -0.02
N ARG A 79 5.18 -9.46 -1.30
CA ARG A 79 6.53 -9.27 -1.86
C ARG A 79 7.00 -7.82 -1.74
N LEU A 80 6.10 -6.86 -1.95
CA LEU A 80 6.40 -5.44 -1.81
C LEU A 80 6.73 -5.08 -0.35
N ALA A 81 5.97 -5.62 0.60
CA ALA A 81 6.23 -5.42 2.02
C ALA A 81 7.59 -5.98 2.44
N GLU A 82 7.96 -7.15 1.94
CA GLU A 82 9.28 -7.75 2.15
C GLU A 82 10.39 -6.89 1.52
N ALA A 83 10.23 -6.50 0.25
CA ALA A 83 11.21 -5.68 -0.48
C ALA A 83 11.43 -4.29 0.16
N LEU A 84 10.37 -3.71 0.74
CA LEU A 84 10.44 -2.44 1.45
C LEU A 84 10.64 -2.59 2.97
N ARG A 85 10.95 -3.80 3.45
CA ARG A 85 11.18 -4.13 4.86
C ARG A 85 10.13 -3.54 5.81
N MET A 86 8.86 -3.57 5.37
CA MET A 86 7.74 -3.00 6.10
C MET A 86 7.49 -3.76 7.40
N THR A 87 7.23 -3.02 8.48
CA THR A 87 6.80 -3.62 9.75
C THR A 87 5.41 -4.23 9.62
N VAL A 88 5.00 -5.06 10.59
CA VAL A 88 3.64 -5.63 10.61
C VAL A 88 2.57 -4.53 10.60
N PHE A 89 2.81 -3.41 11.30
CA PHE A 89 1.88 -2.27 11.31
C PHE A 89 1.78 -1.58 9.94
N ASP A 90 2.91 -1.41 9.26
CA ASP A 90 2.95 -0.84 7.90
C ASP A 90 2.25 -1.76 6.90
N GLN A 91 2.39 -3.07 7.04
CA GLN A 91 1.67 -4.04 6.22
C GLN A 91 0.16 -3.92 6.41
N VAL A 92 -0.32 -3.87 7.65
CA VAL A 92 -1.76 -3.67 7.93
C VAL A 92 -2.26 -2.36 7.29
N ALA A 93 -1.50 -1.28 7.40
CA ALA A 93 -1.84 -0.01 6.76
C ALA A 93 -1.89 -0.14 5.22
N LEU A 94 -0.90 -0.81 4.62
CA LEU A 94 -0.84 -1.07 3.19
C LEU A 94 -2.07 -1.84 2.70
N TYR A 95 -2.39 -2.97 3.35
CA TYR A 95 -3.55 -3.80 2.98
C TYR A 95 -4.87 -3.02 3.13
N ARG A 96 -5.00 -2.21 4.19
CA ARG A 96 -6.17 -1.35 4.42
C ARG A 96 -6.37 -0.31 3.31
N LEU A 97 -5.29 0.27 2.80
CA LEU A 97 -5.35 1.27 1.74
C LEU A 97 -5.53 0.63 0.35
N ALA A 98 -4.97 -0.55 0.13
CA ALA A 98 -5.02 -1.26 -1.15
C ALA A 98 -6.35 -2.00 -1.39
N PHE A 99 -6.92 -2.62 -0.36
CA PHE A 99 -8.15 -3.43 -0.44
C PHE A 99 -9.27 -2.87 0.45
N PRO A 100 -9.78 -1.65 0.20
CA PRO A 100 -10.80 -1.03 1.04
C PRO A 100 -12.07 -1.87 1.15
N GLU A 101 -12.41 -2.67 0.15
CA GLU A 101 -13.57 -3.57 0.14
C GLU A 101 -13.52 -4.60 1.26
N LEU A 102 -12.34 -5.16 1.57
CA LEU A 102 -12.17 -6.11 2.67
C LEU A 102 -12.39 -5.45 4.03
N TYR A 103 -12.02 -4.17 4.16
CA TYR A 103 -12.14 -3.41 5.42
C TYR A 103 -13.44 -2.59 5.55
N ARG A 104 -14.15 -2.32 4.44
CA ARG A 104 -15.52 -1.78 4.46
C ARG A 104 -16.50 -2.87 4.91
N ALA A 105 -16.33 -4.10 4.42
CA ALA A 105 -17.12 -5.25 4.83
C ALA A 105 -16.94 -5.55 6.32
N ASP A 106 -15.72 -5.41 6.85
CA ASP A 106 -15.46 -5.63 8.27
C ASP A 106 -16.08 -4.55 9.17
N ARG A 107 -16.21 -3.30 8.71
CA ARG A 107 -17.04 -2.30 9.42
C ARG A 107 -18.53 -2.65 9.39
N ALA A 108 -19.04 -3.17 8.28
CA ALA A 108 -20.43 -3.63 8.20
C ALA A 108 -20.65 -4.87 9.08
N ALA A 109 -19.70 -5.80 9.13
CA ALA A 109 -19.73 -7.00 9.97
C ALA A 109 -19.58 -6.68 11.46
N CYS A 110 -18.70 -5.75 11.83
CA CYS A 110 -18.54 -5.26 13.21
C CYS A 110 -19.73 -4.39 13.65
N MET A 111 -20.37 -3.68 12.70
CA MET A 111 -21.65 -2.99 12.93
C MET A 111 -22.81 -3.99 13.12
N LEU A 112 -22.80 -5.12 12.40
CA LEU A 112 -23.77 -6.22 12.58
C LEU A 112 -23.51 -7.02 13.87
N HIS A 113 -22.27 -7.17 14.32
CA HIS A 113 -21.94 -7.84 15.59
C HIS A 113 -22.26 -6.96 16.82
N ARG A 114 -22.29 -5.63 16.68
CA ARG A 114 -22.72 -4.71 17.75
C ARG A 114 -24.25 -4.57 17.86
N VAL A 115 -25.00 -4.85 16.79
CA VAL A 115 -26.49 -4.90 16.84
C VAL A 115 -26.99 -6.25 17.36
N ALA A 116 -26.20 -7.33 17.26
CA ALA A 116 -26.53 -8.63 17.84
C ALA A 116 -26.31 -8.73 19.37
N ALA A 117 -25.67 -7.74 20.01
CA ALA A 117 -25.42 -7.73 21.46
C ALA A 117 -26.46 -6.92 22.27
N VAL A 118 -27.54 -6.42 21.66
CA VAL A 118 -28.67 -5.82 22.36
C VAL A 118 -29.97 -6.51 21.92
N SER A 119 -30.08 -7.81 22.19
CA SER A 119 -31.38 -8.49 22.23
C SER A 119 -31.28 -9.85 22.92
N VAL A 120 -30.96 -9.85 24.22
CA VAL A 120 -31.46 -10.86 25.16
C VAL A 120 -31.55 -10.18 26.54
N ASN A 121 -32.67 -9.50 26.80
CA ASN A 121 -33.55 -9.72 27.96
C ASN A 121 -34.73 -8.74 27.90
#